data_AF-A0A3P6VD43-F1
#
_entry.id   AF-A0A3P6VD43-F1
#
_cell.length_a   1.000
_cell.length_b   1.000
_cell.length_c   1.000
_cell.angle_alpha   90.00
_cell.angle_beta   90.00
_cell.angle_gamma   90.00
#
_symmetry.space_group_name_H-M   'P 1'
#
loop_
_entity.id
_entity.type
_entity.pdbx_description
1 polymer ?
#
loop_
_entity_poly.entity_id
_entity_poly.type
_entity_poly.pdbx_seq_one_letter_code
_entity_poly.pdbx_strand_id
1 'polypeptide(L)'
;MLELKVSRCCEPNDERRLSAVLFIGKSCNSNEYVAVVVINDTLRPSYAATYDEKSWESLRAESEFSTDEEFIAELADQNNSLSMERSECVQVKWIRSDQDGLTFEFCTLTLNMDTSWLYDIVDALLKERNIYRDNAIREGTTVANMERRLELLGKKVEEMDDYRRNLTNTLISKFVAIQNGKASS
;
A
#
# COMPACT_ATOMS: atom_id res chain seq x y z
N MET A 1 -15.87 13.53 4.41
CA MET A 1 -15.31 12.30 3.80
C MET A 1 -14.08 11.92 4.59
N LEU A 2 -13.90 10.64 4.94
CA LEU A 2 -12.74 10.17 5.69
C LEU A 2 -11.74 9.52 4.72
N GLU A 3 -10.49 9.97 4.74
CA GLU A 3 -9.38 9.34 4.04
C GLU A 3 -8.59 8.47 5.02
N LEU A 4 -8.65 7.15 4.87
CA LEU A 4 -7.94 6.23 5.76
C LEU A 4 -6.43 6.30 5.49
N LYS A 5 -5.66 6.35 6.57
CA LYS A 5 -4.19 6.43 6.57
C LYS A 5 -3.54 5.23 7.23
N VAL A 6 -4.16 4.70 8.30
CA VAL A 6 -3.66 3.55 9.05
C VAL A 6 -4.82 2.56 9.26
N SER A 7 -4.53 1.27 9.08
CA SER A 7 -5.41 0.17 9.46
C SER A 7 -4.58 -0.94 10.10
N ARG A 8 -4.89 -1.28 11.35
CA ARG A 8 -4.11 -2.23 12.15
C ARG A 8 -5.00 -3.13 12.98
N CYS A 9 -4.69 -4.43 12.99
CA CYS A 9 -5.25 -5.31 14.01
C CYS A 9 -4.57 -5.00 15.35
N CYS A 10 -5.36 -4.93 16.41
CA CYS A 10 -4.86 -4.78 17.78
C CYS A 10 -5.03 -6.11 18.50
N GLU A 11 -4.06 -6.46 19.32
CA GLU A 11 -4.20 -7.56 20.28
C GLU A 11 -4.75 -6.98 21.59
N PRO A 12 -6.00 -7.31 21.98
CA PRO A 12 -6.48 -6.96 23.30
C PRO A 12 -5.67 -7.73 24.35
N ASN A 13 -5.24 -7.03 25.40
CA ASN A 13 -4.60 -7.64 26.56
C ASN A 13 -5.55 -8.52 27.42
N ASP A 14 -6.75 -8.83 26.93
CA ASP A 14 -7.83 -9.46 27.68
C ASP A 14 -7.99 -10.94 27.28
N GLU A 15 -8.14 -11.84 28.27
CA GLU A 15 -8.15 -13.30 28.08
C GLU A 15 -9.28 -13.82 27.15
N ARG A 16 -10.22 -12.96 26.78
CA ARG A 16 -11.45 -13.30 26.04
C ARG A 16 -11.28 -13.47 24.53
N ARG A 17 -10.05 -13.41 23.99
CA ARG A 17 -9.76 -13.53 22.54
C ARG A 17 -10.64 -12.61 21.68
N LEU A 18 -10.79 -11.36 22.10
CA LEU A 18 -11.46 -10.37 21.27
C LEU A 18 -10.57 -10.02 20.07
N SER A 19 -11.17 -9.72 18.93
CA SER A 19 -10.45 -9.14 17.80
C SER A 19 -10.80 -7.67 17.73
N ALA A 20 -9.78 -6.81 17.58
CA ALA A 20 -9.98 -5.38 17.42
C ALA A 20 -9.21 -4.89 16.19
N VAL A 21 -9.79 -3.93 15.49
CA VAL A 21 -9.16 -3.25 14.37
C VAL A 21 -9.20 -1.76 14.63
N LEU A 22 -8.03 -1.14 14.60
CA LEU A 22 -7.84 0.29 14.63
C LEU A 22 -7.79 0.84 13.21
N PHE A 23 -8.47 1.96 13.01
CA PHE A 23 -8.36 2.82 11.85
C PHE A 23 -7.92 4.22 12.29
N ILE A 24 -7.02 4.83 11.53
CA ILE A 24 -6.74 6.27 11.62
C ILE A 24 -6.98 6.86 10.23
N GLY A 25 -7.71 7.94 10.16
CA GLY A 25 -7.96 8.67 8.93
C GLY A 25 -8.03 10.16 9.13
N LYS A 26 -7.98 10.90 8.02
CA LYS A 26 -8.11 12.36 8.00
C LYS A 26 -9.45 12.75 7.40
N SER A 27 -10.21 13.57 8.10
CA SER A 27 -11.46 14.14 7.62
C SER A 27 -11.17 15.20 6.57
N CYS A 28 -11.61 14.99 5.32
CA CYS A 28 -11.45 15.97 4.25
C CYS A 28 -12.26 17.25 4.47
N ASN A 29 -13.27 17.21 5.36
CA ASN A 29 -14.17 18.35 5.58
C ASN A 29 -13.66 19.26 6.69
N SER A 30 -13.11 18.68 7.76
CA SER A 30 -12.67 19.41 8.96
C SER A 30 -11.15 19.49 9.09
N ASN A 31 -10.38 18.79 8.25
CA ASN A 31 -8.92 18.65 8.37
C ASN A 31 -8.47 17.97 9.68
N GLU A 32 -9.39 17.40 10.44
CA GLU A 32 -9.12 16.69 11.70
C GLU A 32 -8.69 15.25 11.43
N TYR A 33 -7.84 14.73 12.31
CA TYR A 33 -7.52 13.31 12.36
C TYR A 33 -8.52 12.59 13.27
N VAL A 34 -8.96 11.41 12.83
CA VAL A 34 -9.90 10.58 13.56
C VAL A 34 -9.27 9.20 13.73
N ALA A 35 -9.13 8.77 14.97
CA ALA A 35 -8.74 7.42 15.33
C ALA A 35 -9.98 6.67 15.81
N VAL A 36 -10.21 5.46 15.31
CA VAL A 36 -11.36 4.63 15.67
C VAL A 36 -10.92 3.19 15.86
N VAL A 37 -11.24 2.62 17.00
CA VAL A 37 -11.11 1.18 17.24
C VAL A 37 -12.49 0.56 17.12
N VAL A 38 -12.57 -0.55 16.37
CA VAL A 38 -13.72 -1.42 16.31
C VAL A 38 -13.35 -2.73 17.00
N ILE A 39 -14.09 -3.08 18.04
CA ILE A 39 -13.89 -4.31 18.82
C ILE A 39 -15.04 -5.25 18.48
N ASN A 40 -14.72 -6.52 18.22
CA ASN A 40 -15.72 -7.57 18.05
C ASN A 40 -16.37 -7.95 19.40
N ASP A 41 -17.12 -7.00 19.96
CA ASP A 41 -17.87 -7.12 21.20
C ASP A 41 -19.34 -6.72 20.97
N THR A 42 -20.24 -7.47 21.59
CA THR A 42 -21.69 -7.30 21.53
C THR A 42 -22.22 -6.03 22.22
N LEU A 43 -21.47 -5.44 23.16
CA LEU A 43 -21.99 -4.37 24.03
C LEU A 43 -21.50 -2.96 23.66
N ARG A 44 -20.21 -2.81 23.30
CA ARG A 44 -19.62 -1.52 22.93
C ARG A 44 -18.65 -1.76 21.77
N PRO A 45 -19.14 -1.69 20.53
CA PRO A 45 -18.40 -2.18 19.38
C PRO A 45 -17.35 -1.17 18.90
N SER A 46 -17.42 0.10 19.30
CA SER A 46 -16.54 1.13 18.76
C SER A 46 -16.20 2.25 19.74
N TYR A 47 -14.97 2.73 19.61
CA TYR A 47 -14.39 3.82 20.37
C TYR A 47 -13.66 4.74 19.40
N ALA A 48 -13.78 6.06 19.58
CA ALA A 48 -13.13 7.03 18.73
C ALA A 48 -12.46 8.15 19.53
N ALA A 49 -11.49 8.80 18.89
CA ALA A 49 -10.90 10.05 19.31
C ALA A 49 -10.68 10.93 18.07
N THR A 50 -10.95 12.22 18.21
CA THR A 50 -10.73 13.22 17.17
C THR A 50 -9.65 14.19 17.63
N TYR A 51 -8.73 14.50 16.72
CA TYR A 51 -7.61 15.38 16.94
C TYR A 51 -7.70 16.51 15.91
N ASP A 52 -7.77 17.75 16.40
CA ASP A 52 -7.49 18.88 15.53
C ASP A 52 -6.01 18.89 15.12
N GLU A 53 -5.66 19.74 14.16
CA GLU A 53 -4.31 19.81 13.61
C GLU A 53 -3.25 20.04 14.69
N LYS A 54 -3.53 20.92 15.66
CA LYS A 54 -2.59 21.24 16.75
C LYS A 54 -2.40 20.07 17.72
N SER A 55 -3.47 19.38 18.07
CA SER A 55 -3.41 18.22 18.96
C SER A 55 -2.68 17.06 18.29
N TRP A 56 -2.91 16.88 16.98
CA TRP A 56 -2.18 15.89 16.19
C TRP A 56 -0.69 16.22 16.08
N GLU A 57 -0.33 17.48 15.80
CA GLU A 57 1.06 17.93 15.77
C GLU A 57 1.76 17.75 17.13
N SER A 58 1.05 18.02 18.22
CA SER A 58 1.57 17.86 19.57
C SER A 58 1.82 16.39 19.89
N LEU A 59 0.86 15.50 19.60
CA LEU A 59 1.02 14.06 19.72
C LEU A 59 2.22 13.55 18.91
N ARG A 60 2.33 13.99 17.65
CA ARG A 60 3.43 13.63 16.75
C ARG A 60 4.79 14.07 17.31
N ALA A 61 4.86 15.29 17.85
CA ALA A 61 6.09 15.85 18.41
C ALA A 61 6.50 15.15 19.72
N GLU A 62 5.53 14.78 20.57
CA GLU A 62 5.75 13.96 21.77
C GLU A 62 6.28 12.57 21.41
N SER A 63 5.87 12.03 20.27
CA SER A 63 6.38 10.79 19.68
C SER A 63 7.72 10.96 18.94
N GLU A 64 8.34 12.15 18.96
CA GLU A 64 9.63 12.47 18.32
C GLU A 64 9.65 12.41 16.78
N PHE A 65 8.50 12.63 16.12
CA PHE A 65 8.43 12.66 14.65
C PHE A 65 8.32 14.07 14.09
N SER A 66 8.95 14.30 12.92
CA SER A 66 9.04 15.64 12.33
C SER A 66 7.95 15.95 11.31
N THR A 67 7.38 14.92 10.68
CA THR A 67 6.35 15.03 9.63
C THR A 67 5.21 14.05 9.85
N ASP A 68 4.03 14.39 9.32
CA ASP A 68 2.85 13.51 9.38
C ASP A 68 3.10 12.21 8.60
N GLU A 69 3.81 12.27 7.48
CA GLU A 69 4.14 11.10 6.66
C GLU A 69 5.02 10.09 7.41
N GLU A 70 6.07 10.56 8.09
CA GLU A 70 6.94 9.70 8.91
C GLU A 70 6.15 9.06 10.06
N PHE A 71 5.33 9.85 10.74
CA PHE A 71 4.54 9.37 11.87
C PHE A 71 3.48 8.36 11.44
N ILE A 72 2.73 8.63 10.37
CA ILE A 72 1.72 7.73 9.83
C ILE A 72 2.36 6.43 9.33
N ALA A 73 3.52 6.51 8.66
CA ALA A 73 4.26 5.33 8.22
C ALA A 73 4.64 4.45 9.40
N GLU A 74 5.08 5.04 10.51
CA GLU A 74 5.44 4.31 11.71
C GLU A 74 4.23 3.66 12.40
N LEU A 75 3.12 4.38 12.50
CA LEU A 75 1.87 3.85 13.05
C LEU A 75 1.34 2.68 12.22
N ALA A 76 1.63 2.65 10.91
CA ALA A 76 1.25 1.59 9.98
C ALA A 76 2.23 0.40 9.97
N ASP A 77 3.50 0.57 10.36
CA ASP A 77 4.55 -0.46 10.22
C ASP A 77 4.25 -1.73 11.04
N GLN A 78 4.01 -2.84 10.34
CA GLN A 78 3.65 -4.15 10.90
C GLN A 78 4.70 -4.73 11.87
N ASN A 79 5.93 -4.23 11.84
CA ASN A 79 6.96 -4.63 12.81
C ASN A 79 6.71 -4.06 14.21
N ASN A 80 5.98 -2.95 14.31
CA ASN A 80 5.59 -2.38 15.59
C ASN A 80 4.43 -3.18 16.19
N SER A 81 4.51 -3.43 17.50
CA SER A 81 3.43 -4.10 18.23
C SER A 81 2.37 -3.08 18.64
N LEU A 82 1.11 -3.50 18.58
CA LEU A 82 -0.03 -2.65 18.92
C LEU A 82 -0.83 -3.31 20.04
N SER A 83 -0.68 -2.80 21.25
CA SER A 83 -1.41 -3.30 22.41
C SER A 83 -2.65 -2.45 22.68
N MET A 84 -3.69 -3.09 23.19
CA MET A 84 -4.94 -2.42 23.54
C MET A 84 -5.36 -2.77 24.95
N GLU A 85 -5.59 -1.74 25.76
CA GLU A 85 -6.09 -1.84 27.12
C GLU A 85 -7.49 -1.24 27.20
N ARG A 86 -8.41 -1.95 27.84
CA ARG A 86 -9.82 -1.54 27.92
C ARG A 86 -10.24 -1.35 29.38
N SER A 87 -10.80 -0.18 29.65
CA SER A 87 -11.43 0.16 30.92
C SER A 87 -12.74 0.94 30.66
N GLU A 88 -12.88 2.14 31.20
CA GLU A 88 -13.96 3.08 30.86
C GLU A 88 -13.77 3.64 29.44
N CYS A 89 -12.51 3.89 29.06
CA CYS A 89 -12.05 4.21 27.72
C CYS A 89 -11.17 3.07 27.17
N VAL A 90 -10.79 3.17 25.90
CA VAL A 90 -9.82 2.27 25.26
C VAL A 90 -8.51 3.03 25.08
N GLN A 91 -7.41 2.45 25.56
CA GLN A 91 -6.08 2.92 25.27
C GLN A 91 -5.42 2.01 24.23
N VAL A 92 -4.85 2.62 23.20
CA VAL A 92 -4.10 1.91 22.17
C VAL A 92 -2.67 2.42 22.20
N LYS A 93 -1.71 1.51 22.35
CA LYS A 93 -0.31 1.82 22.58
C LYS A 93 0.55 1.17 21.49
N TRP A 94 1.39 1.97 20.84
CA TRP A 94 2.37 1.47 19.89
C TRP A 94 3.70 1.24 20.58
N ILE A 95 4.20 0.03 20.40
CA ILE A 95 5.44 -0.44 21.00
C ILE A 95 6.40 -0.79 19.86
N ARG A 96 7.56 -0.12 19.85
CA ARG A 96 8.65 -0.39 18.91
C ARG A 96 9.74 -1.17 19.64
N SER A 97 10.38 -2.10 18.94
CA SER A 97 11.60 -2.76 19.41
C SER A 97 12.83 -2.06 18.82
N ASP A 98 13.86 -1.83 19.62
CA ASP A 98 15.15 -1.39 19.13
C ASP A 98 15.99 -2.55 18.54
N GLN A 99 17.22 -2.25 18.13
CA GLN A 99 18.13 -3.24 17.54
C GLN A 99 18.59 -4.31 18.53
N ASP A 100 18.53 -4.01 19.84
CA ASP A 100 18.93 -4.89 20.93
C ASP A 100 17.74 -5.70 21.48
N GLY A 101 16.54 -5.50 20.93
CA GLY A 101 15.31 -6.19 21.32
C GLY A 101 14.61 -5.58 22.54
N LEU A 102 15.02 -4.40 22.99
CA LEU A 102 14.29 -3.65 24.02
C LEU A 102 13.07 -2.97 23.40
N THR A 103 11.93 -3.10 24.06
CA THR A 103 10.67 -2.54 23.62
C THR A 103 10.38 -1.23 24.33
N PHE A 104 9.95 -0.20 23.60
CA PHE A 104 9.49 1.06 24.16
C PHE A 104 8.18 1.52 23.53
N GLU A 105 7.35 2.15 24.34
CA GLU A 105 6.13 2.81 23.89
C GLU A 105 6.49 4.19 23.31
N PHE A 106 6.04 4.47 22.08
CA PHE A 106 6.28 5.77 21.44
C PHE A 106 5.01 6.58 21.18
N CYS A 107 3.84 5.94 21.17
CA CYS A 107 2.58 6.62 20.95
C CYS A 107 1.45 5.92 21.72
N THR A 108 0.60 6.72 22.34
CA THR A 108 -0.59 6.24 23.05
C THR A 108 -1.79 7.11 22.70
N LEU A 109 -2.86 6.46 22.24
CA LEU A 109 -4.15 7.09 21.99
C LEU A 109 -5.14 6.66 23.05
N THR A 110 -5.94 7.61 23.54
CA THR A 110 -7.07 7.33 24.45
C THR A 110 -8.37 7.62 23.72
N LEU A 111 -9.19 6.59 23.52
CA LEU A 111 -10.42 6.63 22.74
C LEU A 111 -11.63 6.44 23.64
N ASN A 112 -12.66 7.24 23.41
CA ASN A 112 -13.91 7.20 24.14
C ASN A 112 -14.98 6.45 23.34
N MET A 113 -15.99 5.91 24.01
CA MET A 113 -17.06 5.18 23.33
C MET A 113 -17.80 6.10 22.35
N ASP A 114 -17.73 5.77 21.06
CA ASP A 114 -18.38 6.51 19.99
C ASP A 114 -18.60 5.55 18.82
N THR A 115 -19.85 5.44 18.38
CA THR A 115 -20.27 4.55 17.28
C THR A 115 -20.59 5.31 16.00
N SER A 116 -20.49 6.64 16.00
CA SER A 116 -20.88 7.48 14.85
C SER A 116 -20.01 7.24 13.62
N TRP A 117 -18.72 6.96 13.82
CA TRP A 117 -17.72 6.82 12.75
C TRP A 117 -17.75 5.48 12.01
N LEU A 118 -18.50 4.48 12.49
CA LEU A 118 -18.52 3.15 11.86
C LEU A 118 -18.95 3.21 10.39
N TYR A 119 -19.95 4.03 10.08
CA TYR A 119 -20.43 4.17 8.71
C TYR A 119 -19.44 4.92 7.82
N ASP A 120 -18.74 5.93 8.35
CA ASP A 120 -17.70 6.66 7.63
C ASP A 120 -16.50 5.75 7.29
N ILE A 121 -16.11 4.86 8.21
CA ILE A 121 -15.06 3.86 7.96
C ILE A 121 -15.49 2.89 6.87
N VAL A 122 -16.72 2.35 6.95
CA VAL A 122 -17.22 1.43 5.92
C VAL A 122 -17.29 2.11 4.55
N ASP A 123 -17.79 3.34 4.48
CA ASP A 123 -17.81 4.13 3.24
C ASP A 123 -16.39 4.36 2.68
N ALA A 124 -15.43 4.72 3.54
CA ALA A 124 -14.05 4.91 3.16
C ALA A 124 -13.41 3.61 2.61
N LEU A 125 -13.60 2.47 3.30
CA LEU A 125 -13.12 1.16 2.84
C LEU A 125 -13.74 0.75 1.50
N LEU A 126 -15.04 0.98 1.30
CA LEU A 126 -15.72 0.67 0.04
C LEU A 126 -15.20 1.52 -1.12
N LYS A 127 -14.92 2.81 -0.87
CA LYS A 127 -14.31 3.71 -1.85
C LYS A 127 -12.89 3.29 -2.19
N GLU A 128 -12.07 3.00 -1.19
CA GLU A 128 -10.69 2.54 -1.37
C GLU A 128 -10.65 1.24 -2.21
N ARG A 129 -11.51 0.27 -1.89
CA ARG A 129 -11.68 -0.95 -2.70
C ARG A 129 -12.03 -0.66 -4.15
N ASN A 130 -12.96 0.28 -4.39
CA ASN A 130 -13.35 0.62 -5.76
C ASN A 130 -12.18 1.27 -6.53
N ILE A 131 -11.41 2.14 -5.88
CA ILE A 131 -10.19 2.73 -6.47
C ILE A 131 -9.18 1.64 -6.85
N TYR A 132 -8.89 0.69 -5.94
CA TYR A 132 -7.98 -0.42 -6.27
C TYR A 132 -8.50 -1.28 -7.42
N ARG A 133 -9.80 -1.57 -7.45
CA ARG A 133 -10.42 -2.32 -8.55
C ARG A 133 -10.25 -1.61 -9.89
N ASP A 134 -10.55 -0.31 -9.93
CA ASP A 134 -10.45 0.48 -11.17
C ASP A 134 -8.99 0.59 -11.63
N ASN A 135 -8.06 0.75 -10.69
CA ASN A 135 -6.62 0.74 -10.98
C ASN A 135 -6.17 -0.62 -11.55
N ALA A 136 -6.60 -1.73 -10.96
CA ALA A 136 -6.26 -3.07 -11.44
C ALA A 136 -6.79 -3.34 -12.88
N ILE A 137 -7.99 -2.86 -13.21
CA ILE A 137 -8.55 -2.96 -14.57
C ILE A 137 -7.70 -2.14 -15.57
N ARG A 138 -7.31 -0.92 -15.18
CA ARG A 138 -6.49 -0.04 -16.02
C ARG A 138 -5.08 -0.61 -16.24
N GLU A 139 -4.48 -1.14 -15.19
CA GLU A 139 -3.17 -1.80 -15.25
C GLU A 139 -3.23 -3.06 -16.11
N GLY A 140 -4.25 -3.90 -15.96
CA GLY A 140 -4.48 -5.06 -16.82
C GLY A 140 -4.61 -4.69 -18.30
N THR A 141 -5.30 -3.60 -18.61
CA THR A 141 -5.40 -3.07 -19.98
C THR A 141 -4.03 -2.62 -20.52
N THR A 142 -3.21 -2.03 -19.66
CA THR A 142 -1.86 -1.57 -20.01
C THR A 142 -0.94 -2.75 -20.31
N VAL A 143 -0.97 -3.79 -19.48
CA VAL A 143 -0.20 -5.03 -19.68
C VAL A 143 -0.58 -5.71 -21.00
N ALA A 144 -1.88 -5.89 -21.27
CA ALA A 144 -2.34 -6.50 -22.52
C ALA A 144 -1.87 -5.71 -23.77
N ASN A 145 -1.85 -4.38 -23.68
CA ASN A 145 -1.31 -3.53 -24.74
C ASN A 145 0.21 -3.70 -24.92
N MET A 146 0.96 -3.83 -23.83
CA MET A 146 2.40 -4.09 -23.88
C MET A 146 2.71 -5.47 -24.49
N GLU A 147 1.98 -6.51 -24.08
CA GLU A 147 2.09 -7.86 -24.63
C GLU A 147 1.84 -7.87 -26.14
N ARG A 148 0.78 -7.20 -26.60
CA ARG A 148 0.50 -7.06 -28.04
C ARG A 148 1.64 -6.35 -28.78
N ARG A 149 2.22 -5.30 -28.19
CA ARG A 149 3.35 -4.58 -28.81
C ARG A 149 4.61 -5.45 -28.87
N LEU A 150 4.86 -6.25 -27.84
CA LEU A 150 5.96 -7.21 -27.82
C LEU A 150 5.79 -8.31 -28.87
N GLU A 151 4.58 -8.85 -29.04
CA GLU A 151 4.28 -9.84 -30.08
C GLU A 151 4.54 -9.28 -31.48
N LEU A 152 4.06 -8.07 -31.76
CA LEU A 152 4.31 -7.39 -33.04
C LEU A 152 5.80 -7.12 -33.27
N LEU A 153 6.53 -6.75 -32.23
CA LEU A 153 7.97 -6.55 -32.30
C LEU A 153 8.70 -7.87 -32.59
N GLY A 154 8.30 -8.97 -31.96
CA GLY A 154 8.84 -10.30 -32.21
C GLY A 154 8.70 -10.71 -33.67
N LYS A 155 7.51 -10.55 -34.26
CA LYS A 155 7.27 -10.81 -35.69
C LYS A 155 8.19 -9.99 -36.59
N LYS A 156 8.38 -8.70 -36.27
CA LYS A 156 9.27 -7.82 -37.04
C LYS A 156 10.75 -8.22 -36.93
N VAL A 157 11.18 -8.73 -35.77
CA VAL A 157 12.53 -9.25 -35.57
C VAL A 157 12.76 -10.50 -36.42
N GLU A 158 11.79 -11.42 -36.47
CA GLU A 158 11.85 -12.60 -37.33
C GLU A 158 11.94 -12.21 -38.81
N GLU A 159 11.09 -11.29 -39.28
CA GLU A 159 11.14 -10.77 -40.66
C GLU A 159 12.51 -10.15 -41.01
N MET A 160 13.10 -9.39 -40.08
CA MET A 160 14.43 -8.81 -40.27
C MET A 160 15.53 -9.87 -40.30
N ASP A 161 15.43 -10.93 -39.50
CA ASP A 161 16.41 -12.02 -39.50
C ASP A 161 16.36 -12.79 -40.83
N ASP A 162 15.15 -13.07 -41.34
CA ASP A 162 14.95 -13.70 -42.65
C ASP A 162 15.48 -12.83 -43.78
N TYR A 163 15.19 -11.52 -43.76
CA TYR A 163 15.74 -10.59 -44.73
C TYR A 163 17.27 -10.57 -44.70
N ARG A 164 17.87 -10.54 -43.50
CA ARG A 164 19.33 -10.60 -43.33
C ARG A 164 19.90 -11.89 -43.90
N ARG A 165 19.32 -13.06 -43.58
CA ARG A 165 19.76 -14.36 -44.10
C ARG A 165 19.71 -14.41 -45.63
N ASN A 166 18.62 -13.94 -46.23
CA ASN A 166 18.45 -13.90 -47.68
C ASN A 166 19.48 -12.99 -48.35
N LEU A 167 19.74 -11.81 -47.76
CA LEU A 167 20.76 -10.90 -48.25
C LEU A 167 22.16 -11.53 -48.16
N THR A 168 22.50 -12.15 -47.04
CA THR A 168 23.77 -12.86 -46.85
C THR A 168 23.95 -13.97 -47.89
N ASN A 169 22.94 -14.82 -48.10
CA ASN A 169 22.98 -15.89 -49.09
C ASN A 169 23.16 -15.33 -50.52
N THR A 170 22.47 -14.25 -50.85
CA THR A 170 22.59 -13.58 -52.15
C THR A 170 23.99 -13.03 -52.38
N LEU A 171 24.57 -12.38 -51.36
CA LEU A 171 25.93 -11.83 -51.45
C LEU A 171 26.98 -12.94 -51.60
N ILE A 172 26.85 -14.04 -50.84
CA ILE A 172 27.72 -15.22 -50.97
C ILE A 172 27.63 -15.79 -52.39
N SER A 173 26.42 -16.00 -52.90
CA SER A 173 26.21 -16.52 -54.26
C SER A 173 26.85 -15.64 -55.34
N LYS A 174 26.66 -14.30 -55.26
CA LYS A 174 27.30 -13.35 -56.18
C LYS A 174 28.82 -13.38 -56.06
N PHE A 175 29.37 -13.46 -54.85
CA PHE A 175 30.81 -13.51 -54.62
C PHE A 175 31.45 -14.77 -55.24
N VAL A 176 30.84 -15.94 -55.03
CA VAL A 176 31.28 -17.21 -55.63
C VAL A 176 31.25 -17.15 -57.15
N ALA A 177 30.18 -16.59 -57.74
CA ALA A 177 30.08 -16.44 -59.20
C ALA A 177 31.22 -15.58 -59.78
N ILE A 178 31.59 -14.49 -59.10
CA ILE A 178 32.71 -13.62 -59.50
C ILE A 178 34.06 -14.37 -59.39
N GLN A 179 34.27 -15.12 -58.31
CA GLN A 179 35.50 -15.90 -58.15
C GLN A 179 35.65 -16.96 -59.24
N ASN A 180 34.58 -17.71 -59.54
CA ASN A 180 34.60 -18.74 -60.57
C ASN A 180 34.81 -18.15 -61.96
N GLY A 181 34.18 -17.01 -62.30
CA GLY A 181 34.39 -16.34 -63.57
C GLY A 181 35.82 -15.81 -63.79
N LYS A 182 36.55 -15.53 -62.70
CA LYS A 182 37.97 -15.15 -62.73
C LYS A 182 38.93 -16.34 -62.81
N ALA A 183 38.50 -17.53 -62.37
CA ALA A 183 39.31 -18.76 -62.39
C ALA A 183 39.25 -19.49 -63.74
N SER A 184 38.23 -19.22 -64.55
CA SER A 184 38.03 -19.79 -65.89
C SER A 184 38.55 -18.91 -67.05
N SER A 185 39.37 -17.90 -66.75
CA SER A 185 40.07 -17.05 -67.72
C SER A 185 41.57 -17.12 -67.50
#